data_AF-A0A6J8CNF8-F1
#
_entry.id   AF-A0A6J8CNF8-F1
#
_cell.length_a   1.000
_cell.length_b   1.000
_cell.length_c   1.000
_cell.angle_alpha   90.00
_cell.angle_beta   90.00
_cell.angle_gamma   90.00
#
_symmetry.space_group_name_H-M   'P 1'
#
loop_
_entity.id
_entity.type
_entity.pdbx_description
1 polymer ?
#
loop_
_entity_poly.entity_id
_entity_poly.type
_entity_poly.pdbx_seq_one_letter_code
_entity_poly.pdbx_strand_id
1 'polypeptide(L)'
;MALSKVAAMPSLTEEETNFLRFANLLIRISPKAVRIVFDKYFQPCGLNVVLTQSKGKLEFLNQRKILNKSQMDLLYPSQGNSKSSDMDLTLMICLLRNLQKMKIEDLLPAAALISEEADLSRIKYYRNWIAHNTDGYIDKQDFLAMWINVCEVNPHVFN
;
A
#
# COMPACT_ATOMS: atom_id res chain seq x y z
N MET A 1 26.93 30.66 19.13
CA MET A 1 25.74 29.79 19.02
C MET A 1 26.25 28.42 18.62
N ALA A 2 26.31 27.47 19.55
CA ALA A 2 26.94 26.17 19.32
C ALA A 2 26.03 25.31 18.43
N LEU A 3 26.56 24.86 17.30
CA LEU A 3 26.01 23.73 16.56
C LEU A 3 26.19 22.50 17.44
N SER A 4 25.08 21.91 17.87
CA SER A 4 25.09 20.68 18.65
C SER A 4 25.83 19.59 17.89
N LYS A 5 26.69 18.86 18.60
CA LYS A 5 27.27 17.60 18.11
C LYS A 5 26.11 16.68 17.74
N VAL A 6 25.86 16.52 16.44
CA VAL A 6 25.10 15.36 15.95
C VAL A 6 25.94 14.15 16.34
N ALA A 7 25.42 13.29 17.21
CA ALA A 7 26.04 12.01 17.49
C ALA A 7 26.21 11.29 16.15
N ALA A 8 27.40 10.75 15.88
CA ALA A 8 27.63 9.98 14.67
C ALA A 8 26.59 8.85 14.62
N MET A 9 25.77 8.83 13.57
CA MET A 9 24.81 7.74 13.41
C MET A 9 25.58 6.43 13.22
N PRO A 10 25.16 5.34 13.86
CA PRO A 10 25.76 4.04 13.64
C PRO A 10 25.60 3.64 12.17
N SER A 11 26.62 2.97 11.62
CA SER A 11 26.51 2.34 10.31
C SER A 11 25.54 1.17 10.39
N LEU A 12 24.67 1.05 9.38
CA LEU A 12 23.77 -0.08 9.26
C LEU A 12 24.53 -1.31 8.75
N THR A 13 24.13 -2.48 9.24
CA THR A 13 24.45 -3.79 8.66
C THR A 13 23.84 -3.95 7.27
N GLU A 14 24.25 -4.98 6.53
CA GLU A 14 23.66 -5.31 5.23
C GLU A 14 22.16 -5.65 5.40
N GLU A 15 21.83 -6.36 6.47
CA GLU A 15 20.49 -6.82 6.80
C GLU A 15 19.54 -5.67 7.17
N GLU A 16 20.00 -4.71 7.97
CA GLU A 16 19.23 -3.48 8.26
C GLU A 16 19.06 -2.63 7.00
N THR A 17 20.09 -2.56 6.15
CA THR A 17 20.02 -1.85 4.89
C THR A 17 18.97 -2.48 3.96
N ASN A 18 18.93 -3.81 3.88
CA ASN A 18 17.95 -4.55 3.09
C ASN A 18 16.53 -4.31 3.62
N PHE A 19 16.33 -4.36 4.94
CA PHE A 19 15.06 -4.03 5.56
C PHE A 19 14.58 -2.63 5.17
N LEU A 20 15.42 -1.60 5.33
CA LEU A 20 15.05 -0.23 5.00
C LEU A 20 14.77 -0.02 3.52
N ARG A 21 15.52 -0.68 2.63
CA ARG A 21 15.26 -0.65 1.18
C ARG A 21 13.89 -1.22 0.86
N PHE A 22 13.56 -2.38 1.43
CA PHE A 22 12.27 -3.03 1.20
C PHE A 22 11.10 -2.26 1.84
N ALA A 23 11.28 -1.72 3.04
CA ALA A 23 10.31 -0.82 3.66
C ALA A 23 10.07 0.43 2.80
N ASN A 24 11.13 1.05 2.26
CA ASN A 24 11.02 2.22 1.40
C ASN A 24 10.28 1.88 0.09
N LEU A 25 10.54 0.72 -0.52
CA LEU A 25 9.77 0.22 -1.66
C LEU A 25 8.27 0.19 -1.31
N LEU A 26 7.89 -0.48 -0.23
CA LEU A 26 6.48 -0.68 0.13
C LEU A 26 5.76 0.57 0.61
N ILE A 27 6.45 1.46 1.33
CA ILE A 27 5.84 2.64 1.98
C ILE A 27 5.82 3.84 1.04
N ARG A 28 6.81 4.01 0.16
CA ARG A 28 6.95 5.23 -0.66
C ARG A 28 6.76 4.99 -2.15
N ILE A 29 7.16 3.82 -2.66
CA ILE A 29 7.12 3.53 -4.10
C ILE A 29 5.83 2.81 -4.45
N SER A 30 5.52 1.70 -3.79
CA SER A 30 4.33 0.88 -4.05
C SER A 30 3.01 1.65 -4.00
N PRO A 31 2.75 2.63 -3.12
CA PRO A 31 1.49 3.36 -3.14
C PRO A 31 1.28 4.15 -4.44
N LYS A 32 2.36 4.65 -5.06
CA LYS A 32 2.27 5.34 -6.35
C LYS A 32 1.91 4.37 -7.48
N ALA A 33 2.55 3.20 -7.47
CA ALA A 33 2.30 2.12 -8.41
C ALA A 33 0.86 1.58 -8.29
N VAL A 34 0.41 1.31 -7.06
CA VAL A 34 -0.97 0.91 -6.75
C VAL A 34 -1.98 1.98 -7.18
N ARG A 35 -1.64 3.27 -7.06
CA ARG A 35 -2.52 4.35 -7.51
C ARG A 35 -2.77 4.32 -9.01
N ILE A 36 -1.75 3.99 -9.81
CA ILE A 36 -1.92 3.86 -11.27
C ILE A 36 -2.97 2.79 -11.56
N VAL A 37 -2.88 1.63 -10.92
CA VAL A 37 -3.89 0.56 -11.06
C VAL A 37 -5.25 1.03 -10.54
N PHE A 38 -5.29 1.65 -9.37
CA PHE A 38 -6.52 2.18 -8.77
C PHE A 38 -7.26 3.13 -9.72
N ASP A 39 -6.54 4.08 -10.33
CA ASP A 39 -7.10 5.08 -11.24
C ASP A 39 -7.63 4.47 -12.55
N LYS A 40 -7.19 3.25 -12.95
CA LYS A 40 -7.81 2.50 -14.06
C LYS A 40 -9.27 2.14 -13.75
N TYR A 41 -9.56 1.77 -12.50
CA TYR A 41 -10.89 1.33 -12.05
C TYR A 41 -11.74 2.47 -11.48
N PHE A 42 -11.09 3.47 -10.91
CA PHE A 42 -11.73 4.66 -10.32
C PHE A 42 -11.11 5.91 -10.90
N GLN A 43 -11.50 6.25 -12.12
CA GLN A 43 -10.94 7.41 -12.83
C GLN A 43 -11.01 8.68 -11.94
N PRO A 44 -9.93 9.48 -11.83
CA PRO A 44 -9.89 10.64 -10.94
C PRO A 44 -11.04 11.63 -11.14
N CYS A 45 -11.50 11.83 -12.39
CA CYS A 45 -12.63 12.69 -12.71
C CYS A 45 -13.99 12.12 -12.24
N GLY A 46 -14.13 10.79 -12.19
CA GLY A 46 -15.34 10.09 -11.79
C GLY A 46 -15.35 9.63 -10.33
N LEU A 47 -14.24 9.78 -9.61
CA LEU A 47 -14.06 9.22 -8.26
C LEU A 47 -15.18 9.66 -7.31
N ASN A 48 -15.51 10.95 -7.25
CA ASN A 48 -16.55 11.47 -6.35
C ASN A 48 -17.95 10.96 -6.69
N VAL A 49 -18.23 10.66 -7.96
CA VAL A 49 -19.50 10.03 -8.37
C VAL A 49 -19.56 8.61 -7.80
N VAL A 50 -18.49 7.82 -7.95
CA VAL A 50 -18.42 6.46 -7.41
C VAL A 50 -18.55 6.46 -5.88
N LEU A 51 -17.87 7.38 -5.19
CA LEU A 51 -17.94 7.51 -3.73
C LEU A 51 -19.34 7.90 -3.26
N THR A 52 -20.02 8.81 -3.97
CA THR A 52 -21.41 9.18 -3.67
C THR A 52 -22.35 8.00 -3.86
N GLN A 53 -22.24 7.29 -4.97
CA GLN A 53 -23.08 6.11 -5.27
C GLN A 53 -22.83 4.95 -4.30
N SER A 54 -21.61 4.84 -3.77
CA SER A 54 -21.20 3.76 -2.87
C SER A 54 -21.33 4.13 -1.37
N LYS A 55 -21.94 5.28 -1.04
CA LYS A 55 -21.94 5.81 0.33
C LYS A 55 -22.44 4.84 1.39
N GLY A 56 -23.59 4.20 1.17
CA GLY A 56 -24.13 3.23 2.13
C GLY A 56 -23.20 2.04 2.38
N LYS A 57 -22.47 1.59 1.34
CA LYS A 57 -21.49 0.51 1.47
C LYS A 57 -20.25 0.97 2.24
N LEU A 58 -19.78 2.19 2.00
CA LEU A 58 -18.63 2.77 2.71
C LEU A 58 -18.96 3.03 4.19
N GLU A 59 -20.17 3.49 4.49
CA GLU A 59 -20.68 3.62 5.86
C GLU A 59 -20.74 2.26 6.57
N PHE A 60 -21.20 1.21 5.89
CA PHE A 60 -21.18 -0.15 6.42
C PHE A 60 -19.75 -0.64 6.73
N LEU A 61 -18.78 -0.38 5.86
CA LEU A 61 -17.37 -0.72 6.11
C LEU A 61 -16.80 0.04 7.31
N ASN A 62 -17.17 1.31 7.49
CA ASN A 62 -16.79 2.11 8.66
C ASN A 62 -17.41 1.56 9.96
N GLN A 63 -18.69 1.18 9.93
CA GLN A 63 -19.36 0.54 11.08
C GLN A 63 -18.67 -0.77 11.47
N ARG A 64 -18.22 -1.55 10.48
CA ARG A 64 -17.45 -2.79 10.68
C ARG A 64 -15.98 -2.59 11.03
N LYS A 65 -15.51 -1.35 11.19
CA LYS A 65 -14.11 -1.01 11.49
C LYS A 65 -13.11 -1.48 10.42
N ILE A 66 -13.59 -1.70 9.20
CA ILE A 66 -12.73 -1.97 8.03
C ILE A 66 -12.14 -0.64 7.54
N LEU A 67 -12.95 0.42 7.55
CA LEU A 67 -12.49 1.80 7.40
C LEU A 67 -12.43 2.47 8.77
N ASN A 68 -11.43 3.32 8.97
CA ASN A 68 -11.34 4.17 10.15
C ASN A 68 -11.76 5.62 9.84
N LYS A 69 -11.86 6.45 10.88
CA LYS A 69 -12.27 7.85 10.75
C LYS A 69 -11.39 8.64 9.79
N SER A 70 -10.06 8.52 9.91
CA SER A 70 -9.13 9.24 9.03
C SER A 70 -9.30 8.85 7.56
N GLN A 71 -9.56 7.57 7.28
CA GLN A 71 -9.88 7.11 5.93
C GLN A 71 -11.22 7.65 5.45
N MET A 72 -12.25 7.68 6.31
CA MET A 72 -13.54 8.28 5.96
C MET A 72 -13.43 9.78 5.66
N ASP A 73 -12.60 10.50 6.41
CA ASP A 73 -12.34 11.93 6.19
C ASP A 73 -11.61 12.18 4.84
N LEU A 74 -10.82 11.22 4.35
CA LEU A 74 -10.24 11.27 2.99
C LEU A 74 -11.27 10.98 1.89
N LEU A 75 -12.26 10.13 2.15
CA LEU A 75 -13.33 9.80 1.19
C LEU A 75 -14.37 10.91 1.11
N TYR A 76 -14.67 11.57 2.23
CA TYR A 76 -15.67 12.64 2.35
C TYR A 76 -15.05 13.85 3.05
N PRO A 77 -14.13 14.56 2.37
CA PRO A 77 -13.47 15.73 2.97
C PRO A 77 -14.49 16.84 3.25
N SER A 78 -14.22 17.62 4.30
CA SER A 78 -15.06 18.78 4.65
C SER A 78 -15.04 19.88 3.59
N GLN A 79 -13.94 19.97 2.83
CA GLN A 79 -13.79 20.90 1.72
C GLN A 79 -13.21 20.22 0.48
N GLY A 80 -13.76 20.58 -0.68
CA GLY A 80 -13.33 20.05 -1.96
C GLY A 80 -13.78 18.61 -2.18
N ASN A 81 -13.09 17.95 -3.09
CA ASN A 81 -13.39 16.62 -3.58
C ASN A 81 -12.30 15.63 -3.14
N SER A 82 -12.68 14.37 -2.93
CA SER A 82 -11.71 13.31 -2.68
C SER A 82 -10.81 13.12 -3.90
N LYS A 83 -9.53 12.82 -3.66
CA LYS A 83 -8.52 12.59 -4.68
C LYS A 83 -7.77 11.31 -4.38
N SER A 84 -7.52 10.49 -5.40
CA SER A 84 -6.71 9.28 -5.25
C SER A 84 -5.27 9.59 -4.81
N SER A 85 -4.76 10.80 -5.09
CA SER A 85 -3.44 11.27 -4.64
C SER A 85 -3.27 11.27 -3.13
N ASP A 86 -4.37 11.50 -2.41
CA ASP A 86 -4.37 11.70 -0.95
C ASP A 86 -4.63 10.38 -0.21
N MET A 87 -4.97 9.31 -0.94
CA MET A 87 -5.24 7.99 -0.39
C MET A 87 -3.94 7.21 -0.17
N ASP A 88 -3.86 6.57 1.00
CA ASP A 88 -2.81 5.60 1.29
C ASP A 88 -3.08 4.26 0.58
N LEU A 89 -2.07 3.39 0.59
CA LEU A 89 -2.15 2.06 -0.02
C LEU A 89 -3.29 1.22 0.54
N THR A 90 -3.54 1.29 1.85
CA THR A 90 -4.57 0.47 2.50
C THR A 90 -5.96 0.90 2.12
N LEU A 91 -6.20 2.20 1.99
CA LEU A 91 -7.47 2.74 1.53
C LEU A 91 -7.72 2.35 0.08
N MET A 92 -6.74 2.51 -0.81
CA MET A 92 -6.87 2.09 -2.22
C MET A 92 -7.18 0.60 -2.35
N ILE A 93 -6.44 -0.26 -1.63
CA ILE A 93 -6.68 -1.72 -1.60
C ILE A 93 -8.08 -2.04 -1.04
N CYS A 94 -8.51 -1.36 0.01
CA CYS A 94 -9.84 -1.55 0.60
C CYS A 94 -10.94 -1.22 -0.40
N LEU A 95 -10.82 -0.12 -1.14
CA LEU A 95 -11.80 0.28 -2.15
C LEU A 95 -11.82 -0.67 -3.35
N LEU A 96 -10.66 -1.10 -3.87
CA LEU A 96 -10.58 -2.10 -4.95
C LEU A 96 -11.23 -3.42 -4.54
N ARG A 97 -10.89 -3.93 -3.35
CA ARG A 97 -11.47 -5.17 -2.81
C ARG A 97 -12.98 -5.06 -2.63
N ASN A 98 -13.46 -3.97 -2.05
CA ASN A 98 -14.86 -3.89 -1.66
C ASN A 98 -15.76 -3.35 -2.76
N LEU A 99 -15.37 -2.34 -3.53
CA LEU A 99 -16.24 -1.71 -4.53
C LEU A 99 -16.09 -2.38 -5.90
N GLN A 100 -14.86 -2.69 -6.35
CA GLN A 100 -14.63 -3.43 -7.61
C GLN A 100 -14.70 -4.94 -7.46
N LYS A 101 -14.78 -5.45 -6.22
CA LYS A 101 -14.81 -6.90 -5.92
C LYS A 101 -13.55 -7.64 -6.38
N MET A 102 -12.41 -6.94 -6.48
CA MET A 102 -11.13 -7.59 -6.78
C MET A 102 -10.77 -8.58 -5.67
N LYS A 103 -10.35 -9.79 -6.05
CA LYS A 103 -9.91 -10.84 -5.13
C LYS A 103 -8.48 -10.60 -4.62
N ILE A 104 -8.30 -9.48 -3.93
CA ILE A 104 -7.06 -9.18 -3.24
C ILE A 104 -7.08 -9.95 -1.93
N GLU A 105 -6.16 -10.89 -1.72
CA GLU A 105 -6.10 -11.76 -0.55
C GLU A 105 -5.29 -11.13 0.59
N ASP A 106 -5.42 -11.68 1.80
CA ASP A 106 -4.58 -11.34 2.96
C ASP A 106 -3.33 -12.21 3.06
N LEU A 107 -3.35 -13.37 2.40
CA LEU A 107 -2.23 -14.31 2.34
C LEU A 107 -1.35 -14.03 1.12
N LEU A 108 -0.07 -14.38 1.23
CA LEU A 108 0.88 -14.28 0.13
C LEU A 108 0.48 -15.26 -0.98
N PRO A 109 0.19 -14.79 -2.21
CA PRO A 109 -0.11 -15.66 -3.33
C PRO A 109 1.11 -16.48 -3.78
N ALA A 110 0.86 -17.59 -4.48
CA ALA A 110 1.92 -18.34 -5.14
C ALA A 110 2.68 -17.46 -6.15
N ALA A 111 4.00 -17.63 -6.25
CA ALA A 111 4.84 -16.83 -7.15
C ALA A 111 4.42 -16.97 -8.63
N ALA A 112 3.91 -18.13 -9.04
CA ALA A 112 3.45 -18.38 -10.41
C ALA A 112 2.13 -17.70 -10.78
N LEU A 113 1.38 -17.13 -9.81
CA LEU A 113 0.09 -16.51 -10.08
C LEU A 113 0.28 -15.05 -10.55
N ILE A 114 0.28 -14.82 -11.86
CA ILE A 114 0.52 -13.49 -12.44
C ILE A 114 -0.83 -12.84 -12.77
N SER A 115 -1.27 -11.88 -11.95
CA SER A 115 -2.53 -11.13 -12.15
C SER A 115 -2.53 -9.85 -11.32
N GLU A 116 -3.31 -8.83 -11.72
CA GLU A 116 -3.44 -7.59 -10.95
C GLU A 116 -3.84 -7.85 -9.49
N GLU A 117 -4.78 -8.76 -9.22
CA GLU A 117 -5.16 -9.07 -7.85
C GLU A 117 -4.06 -9.76 -7.04
N ALA A 118 -3.30 -10.67 -7.67
CA ALA A 118 -2.16 -11.32 -7.01
C ALA A 118 -1.06 -10.30 -6.69
N ASP A 119 -0.78 -9.38 -7.62
CA ASP A 119 0.25 -8.36 -7.46
C ASP A 119 -0.10 -7.40 -6.31
N LEU A 120 -1.35 -6.93 -6.26
CA LEU A 120 -1.87 -6.12 -5.16
C LEU A 120 -1.86 -6.89 -3.82
N SER A 121 -2.11 -8.20 -3.84
CA SER A 121 -2.07 -9.06 -2.65
C SER A 121 -0.67 -9.20 -2.09
N ARG A 122 0.35 -9.37 -2.94
CA ARG A 122 1.77 -9.42 -2.53
C ARG A 122 2.19 -8.13 -1.87
N ILE A 123 1.91 -6.99 -2.51
CA ILE A 123 2.23 -5.67 -1.95
C ILE A 123 1.55 -5.48 -0.61
N LYS A 124 0.26 -5.80 -0.50
CA LYS A 124 -0.50 -5.74 0.75
C LYS A 124 0.14 -6.60 1.84
N TYR A 125 0.42 -7.87 1.52
CA TYR A 125 1.01 -8.83 2.43
C TYR A 125 2.34 -8.34 2.98
N TYR A 126 3.27 -7.94 2.10
CA TYR A 126 4.59 -7.51 2.52
C TYR A 126 4.59 -6.17 3.26
N ARG A 127 3.68 -5.25 2.91
CA ARG A 127 3.46 -4.02 3.70
C ARG A 127 3.01 -4.36 5.11
N ASN A 128 2.11 -5.34 5.28
CA ASN A 128 1.68 -5.78 6.60
C ASN A 128 2.82 -6.47 7.36
N TRP A 129 3.60 -7.30 6.66
CA TRP A 129 4.77 -7.97 7.23
C TRP A 129 5.81 -6.96 7.75
N ILE A 130 6.17 -5.93 6.97
CA ILE A 130 7.08 -4.86 7.42
C ILE A 130 6.52 -4.11 8.64
N ALA A 131 5.21 -3.89 8.71
CA ALA A 131 4.60 -3.19 9.84
C ALA A 131 4.64 -3.99 11.15
N HIS A 132 4.77 -5.31 11.07
CA HIS A 132 4.84 -6.22 12.22
C HIS A 132 6.25 -6.77 12.48
N ASN A 133 7.17 -6.68 11.52
CA ASN A 133 8.57 -7.05 11.73
C ASN A 133 9.30 -5.89 12.43
N THR A 134 9.38 -6.00 13.75
CA THR A 134 10.03 -5.02 14.63
C THR A 134 11.53 -5.22 14.75
N ASP A 135 12.06 -6.35 14.29
CA ASP A 135 13.48 -6.66 14.41
C ASP A 135 14.28 -5.76 13.45
N GLY A 136 13.72 -5.43 12.28
CA GLY A 136 14.35 -4.49 11.35
C GLY A 136 15.49 -5.11 10.54
N TYR A 137 15.53 -6.45 10.45
CA TYR A 137 16.55 -7.22 9.73
C TYR A 137 15.91 -8.06 8.62
N ILE A 138 16.54 -8.09 7.44
CA ILE A 138 16.23 -9.05 6.36
C ILE A 138 17.56 -9.55 5.79
N ASP A 139 17.79 -10.85 5.84
CA ASP A 139 18.98 -11.41 5.20
C ASP A 139 18.94 -11.25 3.68
N LYS A 140 20.09 -11.41 3.04
CA LYS A 140 20.24 -11.18 1.61
C LYS A 140 19.35 -12.10 0.75
N GLN A 141 19.19 -13.36 1.13
CA GLN A 141 18.42 -14.32 0.35
C GLN A 141 16.93 -13.99 0.41
N ASP A 142 16.42 -13.72 1.61
CA ASP A 142 15.03 -13.30 1.81
C ASP A 142 14.75 -11.96 1.14
N PHE A 143 15.64 -10.98 1.27
CA PHE A 143 15.51 -9.69 0.62
C PHE A 143 15.37 -9.84 -0.91
N LEU A 144 16.24 -10.63 -1.55
CA LEU A 144 16.18 -10.85 -2.99
C LEU A 144 14.88 -11.54 -3.40
N ALA A 145 14.46 -12.58 -2.68
CA ALA A 145 13.22 -13.29 -2.96
C ALA A 145 12.00 -12.37 -2.84
N MET A 146 11.92 -11.58 -1.77
CA MET A 146 10.85 -10.61 -1.54
C MET A 146 10.85 -9.50 -2.59
N TRP A 147 12.04 -8.98 -2.93
CA TRP A 147 12.19 -7.94 -3.94
C TRP A 147 11.72 -8.40 -5.31
N ILE A 148 12.12 -9.59 -5.76
CA ILE A 148 11.66 -10.19 -7.02
C ILE A 148 10.14 -10.38 -7.00
N ASN A 149 9.61 -10.90 -5.89
CA ASN A 149 8.17 -11.13 -5.73
C ASN A 149 7.36 -9.83 -5.84
N VAL A 150 7.91 -8.70 -5.36
CA VAL A 150 7.23 -7.40 -5.44
C VAL A 150 7.50 -6.67 -6.75
N CYS A 151 8.71 -6.69 -7.29
CA CYS A 151 9.09 -5.84 -8.42
C CYS A 151 8.95 -6.55 -9.77
N GLU A 152 9.35 -7.82 -9.86
CA GLU A 152 9.47 -8.52 -11.15
C GLU A 152 8.22 -9.34 -11.47
N VAL A 153 7.62 -9.96 -10.45
CA VAL A 153 6.41 -10.79 -10.59
C VAL A 153 5.14 -9.93 -10.75
N ASN A 154 5.26 -8.60 -10.59
CA ASN A 154 4.14 -7.67 -10.61
C ASN A 154 4.12 -6.73 -11.84
N PRO A 155 4.05 -7.27 -13.08
CA PRO A 155 4.13 -6.47 -14.29
C PRO A 155 2.93 -5.52 -14.46
N HIS A 156 1.84 -5.71 -13.71
CA HIS A 156 0.65 -4.86 -13.84
C HIS A 156 0.67 -3.64 -12.92
N VAL A 157 1.52 -3.65 -11.89
CA VAL A 157 1.61 -2.59 -10.89
C VAL A 157 2.84 -1.71 -11.13
N PHE A 158 4.00 -2.29 -11.47
CA PHE A 158 5.28 -1.56 -11.55
C PHE A 158 5.77 -1.22 -12.97
N ASN A 159 5.05 -1.61 -14.03
CA ASN A 159 5.36 -1.22 -15.42
C ASN A 159 4.50 -0.06 -15.92
#